data_AF-A0A1G2TM41-F1
#
_entry.id   AF-A0A1G2TM41-F1
#
_cell.length_a   1.000
_cell.length_b   1.000
_cell.length_c   1.000
_cell.angle_alpha   90.00
_cell.angle_beta   90.00
_cell.angle_gamma   90.00
#
_symmetry.space_group_name_H-M   'P 1'
#
loop_
_entity.id
_entity.type
_entity.pdbx_description
1 polymer ?
#
loop_
_entity_poly.entity_id
_entity_poly.type
_entity_poly.pdbx_seq_one_letter_code
_entity_poly.pdbx_strand_id
1 'polypeptide(L)'
;MLYPFLDNKNLMNIFGENLFEKPNLLKTTKELLGISGHKPFDCVGTYKESRKAISLALKKTKLSRPYILNKISREINYQAA
;
A
#
# COMPACT_ATOMS: atom_id res chain seq x y z
N MET A 1 4.48 -0.90 -7.11
CA MET A 1 3.23 -0.41 -6.48
C MET A 1 2.73 0.83 -7.23
N LEU A 2 1.57 0.76 -7.89
CA LEU A 2 1.10 1.80 -8.82
C LEU A 2 0.24 2.91 -8.20
N TYR A 3 -0.41 2.63 -7.08
CA TYR A 3 -1.42 3.49 -6.45
C TYR A 3 -1.03 4.98 -6.29
N PRO A 4 0.19 5.35 -5.83
CA PRO A 4 0.53 6.77 -5.71
C PRO A 4 0.63 7.50 -7.06
N PHE A 5 0.89 6.79 -8.16
CA PHE A 5 1.23 7.39 -9.46
C PHE A 5 0.06 7.47 -10.45
N LEU A 6 -1.00 6.67 -10.25
CA LEU A 6 -2.17 6.62 -11.15
C LEU A 6 -3.43 7.08 -10.43
N ASP A 7 -4.32 7.82 -11.11
CA ASP A 7 -5.64 8.14 -10.55
C ASP A 7 -6.52 6.90 -10.35
N ASN A 8 -7.62 7.06 -9.61
CA ASN A 8 -8.53 5.96 -9.30
C ASN A 8 -9.16 5.36 -10.56
N LYS A 9 -9.45 6.15 -11.59
CA LYS A 9 -10.06 5.65 -12.83
C LYS A 9 -9.13 4.67 -13.53
N ASN A 10 -7.84 5.02 -13.65
CA ASN A 10 -6.82 4.17 -14.24
C ASN A 10 -6.56 2.91 -13.41
N LEU A 11 -6.53 3.03 -12.08
CA LEU A 11 -6.40 1.87 -11.19
C LEU A 11 -7.58 0.90 -11.32
N MET A 12 -8.81 1.43 -11.35
CA MET A 12 -10.01 0.63 -11.56
C MET A 12 -10.01 -0.05 -12.94
N ASN A 13 -9.52 0.62 -13.99
CA ASN A 13 -9.41 0.01 -15.31
C ASN A 13 -8.39 -1.15 -15.37
N ILE A 14 -7.29 -1.07 -14.61
CA ILE A 14 -6.24 -2.10 -14.58
C ILE A 14 -6.66 -3.30 -13.73
N PHE A 15 -7.23 -3.05 -12.54
CA PHE A 15 -7.47 -4.10 -11.55
C PHE A 15 -8.94 -4.50 -11.41
N GLY A 16 -9.88 -3.78 -12.03
CA GLY A 16 -11.32 -3.95 -11.89
C GLY A 16 -11.90 -3.43 -10.56
N GLU A 17 -11.05 -3.21 -9.56
CA GLU A 17 -11.45 -2.76 -8.22
C GLU A 17 -10.30 -2.02 -7.51
N ASN A 18 -10.64 -1.30 -6.42
CA ASN A 18 -9.62 -0.70 -5.57
C ASN A 18 -9.06 -1.76 -4.62
N LEU A 19 -7.87 -2.29 -4.94
CA LEU A 19 -7.20 -3.30 -4.12
C LEU A 19 -6.95 -2.85 -2.67
N PHE A 20 -6.84 -1.54 -2.40
CA PHE A 20 -6.69 -1.04 -1.03
C PHE A 20 -8.00 -0.97 -0.24
N GLU A 21 -9.15 -1.29 -0.84
CA GLU A 21 -10.40 -1.52 -0.10
C GLU A 21 -10.58 -2.99 0.31
N LYS A 22 -9.79 -3.92 -0.22
CA LYS A 22 -9.98 -5.36 0.00
C LYS A 22 -9.39 -5.81 1.35
N PRO A 23 -10.20 -6.15 2.37
CA PRO A 23 -9.65 -6.46 3.70
C PRO A 23 -8.75 -7.70 3.72
N ASN A 24 -9.00 -8.67 2.83
CA ASN A 24 -8.19 -9.88 2.68
C ASN A 24 -6.77 -9.60 2.17
N LEU A 25 -6.51 -8.45 1.54
CA LEU A 25 -5.17 -8.04 1.11
C LEU A 25 -4.37 -7.31 2.18
N LEU A 26 -4.94 -7.05 3.37
CA LEU A 26 -4.25 -6.34 4.45
C LEU A 26 -2.98 -7.08 4.88
N LYS A 27 -3.07 -8.40 5.09
CA LYS A 27 -1.92 -9.23 5.50
C LYS A 27 -0.80 -9.18 4.46
N THR A 28 -1.13 -9.43 3.19
CA THR A 28 -0.17 -9.36 2.07
C THR A 28 0.45 -7.98 1.96
N THR A 29 -0.32 -6.91 2.19
CA THR A 29 0.21 -5.54 2.19
C THR A 29 1.23 -5.35 3.32
N LYS A 30 0.97 -5.85 4.54
CA LYS A 30 1.93 -5.78 5.64
C LYS A 30 3.21 -6.56 5.38
N GLU A 31 3.10 -7.74 4.76
CA GLU A 31 4.26 -8.56 4.36
C GLU A 31 5.12 -7.85 3.30
N LEU A 32 4.49 -7.23 2.30
CA LEU A 32 5.19 -6.41 1.29
C LEU A 32 5.91 -5.19 1.90
N LEU A 33 5.51 -4.74 3.07
CA LEU A 33 6.10 -3.61 3.78
C LEU A 33 7.16 -4.05 4.80
N GLY A 34 7.35 -5.34 5.00
CA GLY A 34 8.23 -5.90 6.03
C GLY A 34 7.71 -5.63 7.45
N ILE A 35 6.41 -5.43 7.62
CA ILE A 35 5.76 -5.18 8.92
C ILE A 35 5.46 -6.51 9.64
N SER A 36 5.12 -7.56 8.89
CA SER A 36 4.80 -8.88 9.44
C SER A 36 5.22 -9.98 8.47
N GLY A 37 5.54 -11.16 9.00
CA GLY A 37 5.77 -12.36 8.19
C GLY A 37 6.96 -12.25 7.23
N HIS A 38 6.92 -13.06 6.18
CA HIS A 38 7.92 -13.09 5.11
C HIS A 38 7.34 -12.52 3.82
N LYS A 39 8.19 -11.89 3.00
CA LYS A 39 7.76 -11.33 1.72
C LYS A 39 7.23 -12.43 0.80
N PRO A 40 6.00 -12.34 0.29
CA PRO A 40 5.43 -13.39 -0.55
C PRO A 40 5.99 -13.39 -1.99
N PHE A 41 6.67 -12.31 -2.40
CA PHE A 41 7.16 -12.14 -3.77
C PHE A 41 8.56 -11.52 -3.76
N ASP A 42 9.59 -12.29 -4.13
CA ASP A 42 10.97 -11.80 -4.03
C ASP A 42 11.34 -10.80 -5.13
N CYS A 43 10.80 -10.92 -6.34
CA CYS A 43 11.21 -10.09 -7.49
C CYS A 43 10.45 -8.75 -7.67
N VAL A 44 9.54 -8.36 -6.77
CA VAL A 44 8.63 -7.21 -6.99
C VAL A 44 9.07 -5.88 -6.34
N GLY A 45 10.36 -5.75 -6.01
CA GLY A 45 10.96 -4.57 -5.36
C GLY A 45 11.22 -4.74 -3.86
N THR A 46 11.92 -3.80 -3.23
CA THR A 46 12.37 -3.88 -1.83
C THR A 46 11.30 -3.40 -0.83
N TYR A 47 11.46 -3.74 0.45
CA TYR A 47 10.63 -3.17 1.52
C TYR A 47 10.73 -1.64 1.58
N LYS A 48 11.93 -1.08 1.34
CA LYS A 48 12.17 0.37 1.32
C LYS A 48 11.36 1.07 0.23
N GLU A 49 11.37 0.52 -0.98
CA GLU A 49 10.56 1.06 -2.10
C GLU A 49 9.07 0.92 -1.82
N SER A 50 8.62 -0.21 -1.29
CA SER A 50 7.22 -0.45 -0.96
C SER A 50 6.71 0.51 0.11
N ARG A 51 7.48 0.73 1.19
CA ARG A 51 7.16 1.73 2.23
C ARG A 51 7.15 3.15 1.67
N LYS A 52 8.10 3.49 0.77
CA LYS A 52 8.10 4.80 0.11
C LYS A 52 6.85 5.01 -0.74
N ALA A 53 6.44 4.00 -1.50
CA ALA A 53 5.23 4.05 -2.30
C ALA A 53 3.95 4.20 -1.44
N ILE A 54 3.88 3.50 -0.30
CA ILE A 54 2.77 3.68 0.66
C ILE A 54 2.78 5.09 1.27
N SER A 55 3.94 5.64 1.62
CA SER A 55 4.04 7.02 2.12
C SER A 55 3.48 8.03 1.09
N LEU A 56 3.79 7.84 -0.19
CA LEU A 56 3.22 8.66 -1.27
C LEU A 56 1.70 8.46 -1.41
N ALA A 57 1.23 7.22 -1.30
CA ALA A 57 -0.20 6.90 -1.34
C ALA A 57 -0.95 7.60 -0.18
N LEU A 58 -0.42 7.53 1.04
CA LEU A 58 -0.99 8.17 2.23
C LEU A 58 -1.05 9.70 2.11
N LYS A 59 -0.07 10.32 1.45
CA LYS A 59 -0.08 11.76 1.14
C LYS A 59 -1.17 12.10 0.13
N LYS A 60 -1.28 11.31 -0.93
CA LYS A 60 -2.30 11.47 -1.99
C LYS A 60 -3.73 11.33 -1.46
N THR A 61 -3.96 10.39 -0.55
CA THR A 61 -5.29 10.08 0.00
C THR A 61 -5.55 10.75 1.34
N LYS A 62 -4.89 11.86 1.66
CA LYS A 62 -4.97 12.49 3.00
C LYS A 62 -6.42 12.82 3.42
N LEU A 63 -7.28 13.18 2.47
CA LEU A 63 -8.68 13.56 2.73
C LEU A 63 -9.66 12.36 2.76
N SER A 64 -9.33 11.27 2.07
CA SER A 64 -10.16 10.07 2.01
C SER A 64 -9.28 8.85 1.74
N ARG A 65 -9.04 8.05 2.79
CA ARG A 65 -8.15 6.89 2.74
C ARG A 65 -8.96 5.60 2.56
N PRO A 66 -8.59 4.74 1.60
CA PRO A 66 -9.08 3.37 1.53
C PRO A 66 -8.79 2.57 2.80
N TYR A 67 -9.57 1.51 3.01
CA TYR A 67 -9.53 0.66 4.19
C TYR A 67 -8.10 0.28 4.63
N ILE A 68 -7.29 -0.30 3.73
CA ILE A 68 -5.94 -0.79 4.05
C ILE A 68 -5.02 0.37 4.41
N LEU A 69 -5.02 1.45 3.60
CA LEU A 69 -4.19 2.63 3.84
C LEU A 69 -4.52 3.27 5.18
N ASN A 70 -5.79 3.30 5.56
CA ASN A 70 -6.20 3.78 6.87
C ASN A 70 -5.62 2.92 8.00
N LYS A 71 -5.73 1.59 7.89
CA LYS A 71 -5.22 0.63 8.89
C LYS A 71 -3.71 0.71 9.10
N ILE A 72 -2.92 0.76 8.03
CA ILE A 72 -1.45 0.73 8.13
C ILE A 72 -0.80 2.10 8.34
N SER A 73 -1.58 3.19 8.29
CA SER A 73 -1.05 4.56 8.34
C SER A 73 -0.19 4.86 9.57
N ARG A 74 -0.52 4.26 10.73
CA ARG A 74 0.23 4.43 11.98
C ARG A 74 1.51 3.58 12.02
N GLU A 75 1.52 2.44 11.34
CA GLU A 75 2.64 1.48 11.33
C GLU A 75 3.78 1.97 10.44
N ILE A 76 3.45 2.66 9.34
CA ILE A 76 4.44 3.22 8.40
C ILE A 76 5.18 4.43 8.97
N ASN A 77 4.49 5.29 9.73
CA ASN A 77 5.10 6.49 10.30
C ASN A 77 6.14 6.17 11.38
N TYR A 78 6.04 5.02 12.04
CA TYR A 78 6.97 4.59 13.09
C TYR A 78 8.31 4.06 12.55
N GLN A 79 8.35 3.62 11.29
CA GLN A 79 9.54 3.01 10.67
C GLN A 79 10.29 3.93 9.69
N ALA A 80 9.83 5.18 9.54
CA ALA A 80 10.49 6.20 8.73
C ALA A 80 11.36 7.17 9.55
N ALA A 81 11.50 6.92 10.85
CA ALA A 81 12.38 7.61 11.78
C ALA A 81 13.69 6.83 11.97
#